data_AF-A0A948V0S5-F1
#
_entry.id   AF-A0A948V0S5-F1
#
_cell.length_a   1.000
_cell.length_b   1.000
_cell.length_c   1.000
_cell.angle_alpha   90.00
_cell.angle_beta   90.00
_cell.angle_gamma   90.00
#
_symmetry.space_group_name_H-M   'P 1'
#
loop_
_entity.id
_entity.type
_entity.pdbx_description
1 polymer ?
#
loop_
_entity_poly.entity_id
_entity_poly.type
_entity_poly.pdbx_seq_one_letter_code
_entity_poly.pdbx_strand_id
1 'polypeptide(L)'
;MSKDKALDELGFSNAPLCREPWESYYILRRGILPCCYGNPIVAPMNDWKKTWNSPEIQDIRRHLSLGELSPYCLASRGCPIVQRELARGTALPPSKFPPIVHRLNKILFGLPEKIYRSLKRNL
;
A
#
# COMPACT_ATOMS: atom_id res chain seq x y z
N MET A 1 0.56 -18.86 -16.21
CA MET A 1 -0.58 -18.56 -15.31
C MET A 1 -0.07 -18.61 -13.88
N SER A 2 0.42 -17.48 -13.34
CA SER A 2 0.86 -17.39 -11.94
C SER A 2 -0.38 -17.31 -11.05
N LYS A 3 -0.54 -18.28 -10.15
CA LYS A 3 -0.16 -18.19 -8.74
C LYS A 3 -1.05 -17.24 -7.96
N ASP A 4 -1.84 -17.86 -7.09
CA ASP A 4 -2.07 -17.37 -5.75
C ASP A 4 -2.52 -15.91 -5.73
N LYS A 5 -3.79 -15.71 -6.11
CA LYS A 5 -4.63 -14.81 -5.30
C LYS A 5 -4.44 -15.34 -3.89
N ALA A 6 -3.51 -14.74 -3.15
CA ALA A 6 -3.41 -14.91 -1.71
C ALA A 6 -4.84 -14.77 -1.23
N LEU A 7 -5.40 -15.91 -0.85
CA LEU A 7 -6.71 -16.00 -0.25
C LEU A 7 -6.65 -14.97 0.86
N ASP A 8 -7.40 -13.90 0.66
CA ASP A 8 -7.74 -12.95 1.69
C ASP A 8 -8.05 -13.81 2.92
N GLU A 9 -7.23 -13.74 3.97
CA GLU A 9 -7.21 -14.73 5.06
C GLU A 9 -8.55 -14.83 5.82
N LEU A 10 -9.54 -14.01 5.41
CA LEU A 10 -10.91 -13.93 5.92
C LEU A 10 -12.00 -14.08 4.83
N GLY A 11 -11.67 -14.30 3.55
CA GLY A 11 -12.64 -14.60 2.48
C GLY A 11 -13.50 -13.44 1.98
N PHE A 12 -13.13 -12.19 2.23
CA PHE A 12 -13.87 -11.01 1.77
C PHE A 12 -13.16 -10.37 0.56
N SER A 13 -13.48 -10.83 -0.64
CA SER A 13 -12.90 -10.30 -1.88
C SER A 13 -13.10 -8.78 -2.11
N ASN A 14 -13.91 -8.11 -1.28
CA ASN A 14 -14.25 -6.69 -1.36
C ASN A 14 -14.15 -5.95 0.00
N ALA A 15 -13.33 -6.43 0.95
CA ALA A 15 -13.12 -5.68 2.20
C ALA A 15 -12.33 -4.38 1.94
N PRO A 16 -12.61 -3.29 2.69
CA PRO A 16 -11.81 -2.07 2.59
C PRO A 16 -10.37 -2.34 3.05
N LEU A 17 -9.40 -1.54 2.57
CA LEU A 17 -7.98 -1.67 2.97
C LEU A 17 -7.78 -1.59 4.50
N CYS A 18 -8.61 -0.79 5.17
CA CYS A 18 -8.64 -0.60 6.60
C CYS A 18 -10.09 -0.34 7.02
N ARG A 19 -10.56 -0.94 8.11
CA ARG A 19 -11.92 -0.73 8.65
C ARG A 19 -11.98 0.29 9.78
N GLU A 20 -10.82 0.69 10.30
CA GLU A 20 -10.73 1.47 11.53
C GLU A 20 -11.59 2.74 11.51
N PRO A 21 -11.66 3.53 10.42
CA PRO A 21 -12.49 4.74 10.41
C PRO A 21 -14.01 4.51 10.48
N TRP A 22 -14.50 3.28 10.29
CA TRP A 22 -15.92 2.92 10.48
C TRP A 22 -16.21 2.40 11.87
N GLU A 23 -15.22 1.80 12.51
CA GLU A 23 -15.37 1.12 13.80
C GLU A 23 -14.99 2.03 14.96
N SER A 24 -14.04 2.95 14.74
CA SER A 24 -13.45 3.76 15.79
C SER A 24 -12.90 5.09 15.28
N TYR A 25 -12.68 6.00 16.21
CA TYR A 25 -11.89 7.21 16.03
C TYR A 25 -11.46 7.68 17.42
N TYR A 26 -10.27 8.26 17.51
CA TYR A 26 -9.60 8.55 18.77
C TYR A 26 -9.86 9.99 19.17
N ILE A 27 -10.43 10.18 20.35
CA ILE A 27 -10.66 11.48 20.96
C ILE A 27 -9.55 11.71 21.99
N LEU A 28 -8.59 12.56 21.65
CA LEU A 28 -7.44 12.89 22.50
C LEU A 28 -7.53 14.35 22.96
N ARG A 29 -6.76 14.73 23.99
CA ARG A 29 -6.65 16.14 24.44
C ARG A 29 -6.23 17.09 23.32
N ARG A 30 -5.43 16.61 22.38
CA ARG A 30 -4.97 17.38 21.20
C ARG A 30 -6.02 17.50 20.10
N GLY A 31 -7.12 16.74 20.18
CA GLY A 31 -8.16 16.69 19.16
C GLY A 31 -8.47 15.27 18.72
N ILE A 32 -9.18 15.18 17.60
CA ILE A 32 -9.75 13.95 17.08
C ILE A 32 -8.90 13.39 15.95
N LEU A 33 -8.75 12.07 15.91
CA LEU A 33 -8.08 11.32 14.86
C LEU A 33 -9.01 10.20 14.33
N PRO A 34 -9.06 9.94 13.03
CA PRO A 34 -9.89 8.90 12.42
C PRO A 34 -9.40 7.47 12.69
N CYS A 35 -8.15 7.31 13.14
CA CYS A 35 -7.54 6.03 13.49
C CYS A 35 -6.33 6.26 14.42
N CYS A 36 -5.78 5.19 14.97
CA CYS A 36 -4.67 5.19 15.92
C CYS A 36 -3.37 5.75 15.32
N TYR A 37 -3.16 5.54 14.02
CA TYR A 37 -2.01 6.07 13.29
C TYR A 37 -2.28 7.43 12.65
N GLY A 38 -3.49 7.98 12.81
CA GLY A 38 -3.91 9.18 12.12
C GLY A 38 -3.06 10.40 12.51
N ASN A 39 -2.66 11.17 11.50
CA ASN A 39 -2.07 12.49 11.64
C ASN A 39 -2.26 13.23 10.31
N PRO A 40 -2.84 14.44 10.26
CA PRO A 40 -3.08 15.41 11.34
C PRO A 40 -4.41 15.26 12.11
N ILE A 41 -4.64 16.10 13.12
CA ILE A 41 -5.92 16.23 13.82
C ILE A 41 -7.02 16.70 12.86
N VAL A 42 -8.15 16.00 12.81
CA VAL A 42 -9.27 16.31 11.90
C VAL A 42 -10.29 17.28 12.52
N ALA A 43 -10.32 17.39 13.85
CA ALA A 43 -11.24 18.28 14.56
C ALA A 43 -10.83 18.47 16.03
N PRO A 44 -11.28 19.54 16.70
CA PRO A 44 -11.09 19.71 18.14
C PRO A 44 -11.89 18.67 18.94
N MET A 45 -11.43 18.34 20.14
CA MET A 45 -11.99 17.29 20.99
C MET A 45 -13.51 17.39 21.20
N ASN A 46 -14.04 18.61 21.31
CA ASN A 46 -15.45 18.86 21.63
C ASN A 46 -16.39 18.59 20.44
N ASP A 47 -15.86 18.50 19.22
CA ASP A 47 -16.66 18.34 18.00
C ASP A 47 -16.88 16.87 17.61
N TRP A 48 -16.53 15.92 18.48
CA TRP A 48 -16.51 14.48 18.18
C TRP A 48 -17.75 13.97 17.47
N LYS A 49 -18.95 14.38 17.92
CA LYS A 49 -20.21 13.92 17.36
C LYS A 49 -20.42 14.40 15.92
N LYS A 50 -20.06 15.65 15.64
CA LYS A 50 -20.14 16.25 14.30
C LYS A 50 -19.07 15.65 13.38
N THR A 51 -17.88 15.39 13.93
CA THR A 51 -16.73 14.87 13.18
C THR A 51 -16.97 13.45 12.66
N TRP A 52 -17.69 12.59 13.38
CA TRP A 52 -17.89 11.18 12.99
C TRP A 52 -18.40 10.96 11.56
N ASN A 53 -19.24 11.88 11.07
CA ASN A 53 -19.77 11.88 9.70
C ASN A 53 -19.39 13.15 8.95
N SER A 54 -18.28 13.81 9.30
CA SER A 54 -17.79 14.96 8.55
C SER A 54 -17.39 14.55 7.13
N PRO A 55 -17.37 15.50 6.17
CA PRO A 55 -16.91 15.22 4.81
C PRO A 55 -15.51 14.63 4.76
N GLU A 56 -14.61 15.05 5.65
CA GLU A 56 -13.23 14.54 5.72
C GLU A 56 -13.19 13.06 6.11
N ILE A 57 -13.94 12.65 7.14
CA ILE A 57 -14.01 11.24 7.55
C ILE A 57 -14.68 10.39 6.45
N GLN A 58 -15.72 10.92 5.81
CA GLN A 58 -16.39 10.23 4.70
C GLN A 58 -15.45 10.05 3.50
N ASP A 59 -14.61 11.02 3.20
CA ASP A 59 -13.63 10.93 2.11
C ASP A 59 -12.56 9.85 2.39
N ILE A 60 -12.05 9.79 3.63
CA ILE A 60 -11.13 8.73 4.06
C ILE A 60 -11.79 7.35 3.87
N ARG A 61 -13.03 7.18 4.35
CA ARG A 61 -13.81 5.94 4.20
C ARG A 61 -14.01 5.58 2.72
N ARG A 62 -14.33 6.56 1.87
CA ARG A 62 -14.49 6.35 0.42
C ARG A 62 -13.24 5.77 -0.22
N HIS A 63 -12.07 6.38 -0.02
CA HIS A 63 -10.81 5.86 -0.55
C HIS A 63 -10.53 4.43 -0.08
N LEU A 64 -10.67 4.17 1.22
CA LEU A 64 -10.39 2.85 1.79
C LEU A 64 -11.34 1.78 1.25
N SER A 65 -12.60 2.12 0.97
CA SER A 65 -13.57 1.21 0.36
C SER A 65 -13.24 0.85 -1.09
N LEU A 66 -12.53 1.73 -1.81
CA LEU A 66 -12.09 1.51 -3.18
C LEU A 66 -10.79 0.70 -3.27
N GLY A 67 -10.20 0.32 -2.14
CA GLY A 67 -8.90 -0.31 -2.14
C GLY A 67 -7.73 0.69 -2.24
N GLU A 68 -7.97 1.97 -1.96
CA GLU A 68 -6.99 3.06 -2.14
C GLU A 68 -6.63 3.75 -0.82
N LEU A 69 -5.38 4.20 -0.71
CA LEU A 69 -4.96 5.04 0.42
C LEU A 69 -5.42 6.49 0.19
N SER A 70 -6.17 7.05 1.14
CA SER A 70 -6.49 8.48 1.13
C SER A 70 -5.21 9.34 1.31
N PRO A 71 -5.23 10.62 0.89
CA PRO A 71 -4.14 11.55 1.19
C PRO A 71 -3.82 11.64 2.69
N TYR A 72 -4.84 11.54 3.54
CA TYR A 72 -4.69 11.49 4.99
C TYR A 72 -3.89 10.26 5.45
N CYS A 73 -4.20 9.08 4.91
CA CYS A 73 -3.47 7.85 5.22
C CYS A 73 -1.99 7.96 4.79
N LEU A 74 -1.72 8.55 3.63
CA LEU A 74 -0.36 8.71 3.11
C LEU A 74 0.52 9.63 3.98
N ALA A 75 -0.07 10.56 4.73
CA ALA A 75 0.65 11.38 5.72
C ALA A 75 1.16 10.54 6.91
N SER A 76 0.54 9.38 7.17
CA SER A 76 0.81 8.53 8.33
C SER A 76 1.79 7.40 8.01
N ARG A 77 3.06 7.73 7.75
CA ARG A 77 4.12 6.77 7.36
C ARG A 77 4.45 5.68 8.39
N GLY A 78 3.99 5.84 9.63
CA GLY A 78 4.10 4.83 10.69
C GLY A 78 3.02 3.75 10.65
N CYS A 79 1.98 3.91 9.82
CA CYS A 79 0.90 2.93 9.71
C CYS A 79 1.38 1.67 8.97
N PRO A 80 1.22 0.46 9.55
CA PRO A 80 1.67 -0.79 8.92
C PRO A 80 0.93 -1.09 7.60
N ILE A 81 -0.34 -0.69 7.49
CA ILE A 81 -1.13 -0.85 6.25
C ILE A 81 -0.54 0.01 5.13
N VAL A 82 -0.23 1.28 5.44
CA VAL A 82 0.39 2.21 4.49
C VAL A 82 1.74 1.69 4.04
N GLN A 83 2.58 1.22 4.96
CA GLN A 83 3.89 0.65 4.63
C GLN A 83 3.77 -0.57 3.71
N ARG A 84 2.81 -1.46 3.97
CA ARG A 84 2.53 -2.65 3.14
C ARG A 84 2.09 -2.26 1.73
N GLU A 85 1.16 -1.33 1.58
CA GLU A 85 0.67 -0.93 0.25
C GLU A 85 1.74 -0.15 -0.54
N LEU A 86 2.54 0.69 0.13
CA LEU A 86 3.69 1.33 -0.50
C LEU A 86 4.74 0.32 -0.96
N ALA A 87 5.04 -0.70 -0.14
CA ALA A 87 5.95 -1.79 -0.52
C ALA A 87 5.40 -2.64 -1.69
N ARG A 88 4.08 -2.83 -1.74
CA ARG A 88 3.41 -3.51 -2.86
C ARG A 88 3.52 -2.70 -4.15
N GLY A 89 3.38 -1.38 -4.07
CA GLY A 89 3.55 -0.48 -5.23
C GLY A 89 4.99 -0.35 -5.73
N THR A 90 5.98 -0.53 -4.85
CA THR A 90 7.41 -0.50 -5.21
C THR A 90 8.01 -1.86 -5.57
N ALA A 91 7.26 -2.95 -5.38
CA ALA A 91 7.67 -4.26 -5.87
C ALA A 91 7.82 -4.19 -7.40
N LEU A 92 9.08 -4.20 -7.86
CA LEU A 92 9.43 -4.32 -9.27
C LEU A 92 8.59 -5.44 -9.89
N PRO A 93 8.02 -5.25 -11.10
CA PRO A 93 7.24 -6.28 -11.74
C PRO A 93 8.07 -7.57 -11.75
N PRO A 94 7.46 -8.74 -11.47
CA PRO A 94 8.19 -9.99 -11.51
C PRO A 94 8.93 -10.06 -12.84
N SER A 95 10.25 -10.22 -12.75
CA SER A 95 11.16 -10.41 -13.86
C SER A 95 10.48 -11.26 -14.93
N LYS A 96 10.14 -10.65 -16.07
CA LYS A 96 9.53 -11.34 -17.23
C LYS A 96 10.52 -12.26 -17.94
N PHE A 97 11.72 -12.46 -17.40
CA PHE A 97 12.72 -13.30 -18.03
C PHE A 97 12.29 -14.77 -17.92
N PRO A 98 12.17 -15.50 -19.05
CA PRO A 98 11.84 -16.91 -19.04
C PRO A 98 12.81 -17.69 -18.14
N PRO A 99 12.35 -18.69 -17.38
CA PRO A 99 13.21 -19.50 -16.50
C PRO A 99 14.37 -20.18 -17.26
N ILE A 100 14.20 -20.39 -18.56
CA ILE A 100 15.22 -20.92 -19.48
C ILE A 100 16.39 -19.95 -19.62
N VAL A 101 16.15 -18.64 -19.68
CA VAL A 101 17.22 -17.63 -19.79
C VAL A 101 18.08 -17.63 -18.54
N HIS A 102 17.48 -17.85 -17.35
CA HIS A 102 18.24 -17.90 -16.11
C HIS A 102 19.11 -19.17 -16.02
N ARG A 103 18.62 -20.31 -16.51
CA ARG A 103 19.41 -21.55 -16.64
C ARG A 103 20.54 -21.39 -17.66
N LEU A 104 20.28 -20.79 -18.82
CA LEU A 104 21.29 -20.54 -19.84
C LEU A 104 22.38 -19.59 -19.34
N ASN A 105 22.03 -18.51 -18.64
CA ASN A 105 23.01 -17.62 -18.01
C ASN A 105 23.85 -18.34 -16.94
N LYS A 106 23.26 -19.30 -16.22
CA LYS A 106 23.97 -20.09 -15.21
C LYS A 106 24.94 -21.11 -15.85
N ILE A 107 24.55 -21.74 -16.96
CA ILE A 107 25.39 -22.69 -17.71
C ILE A 107 26.51 -21.95 -18.45
N LEU A 108 26.23 -20.77 -19.01
CA LEU A 108 27.19 -19.94 -19.74
C LEU A 108 27.94 -18.95 -18.84
N PHE A 109 27.93 -19.13 -17.51
CA PHE A 109 28.63 -18.27 -16.54
C PHE A 109 28.44 -16.75 -16.76
N GLY A 110 27.26 -16.32 -17.22
CA GLY A 110 26.96 -14.90 -17.47
C GLY A 110 27.75 -14.25 -18.62
N LEU A 111 28.39 -15.02 -19.49
CA LEU A 111 29.06 -14.51 -20.70
C LEU A 111 28.14 -13.66 -21.61
N PRO A 112 26.89 -14.07 -21.89
CA PRO A 112 26.00 -13.28 -22.75
C PRO A 112 25.69 -11.90 -22.17
N GLU A 113 25.56 -11.81 -20.85
CA GLU A 113 25.24 -10.56 -20.15
C GLU A 113 26.42 -9.59 -20.14
N LYS A 114 27.65 -10.09 -19.98
CA LYS A 114 28.86 -9.27 -20.09
C LYS A 114 29.06 -8.69 -21.49
N ILE A 115 28.81 -9.50 -22.53
CA ILE A 115 28.93 -9.07 -23.93
C ILE A 115 27.86 -8.02 -24.26
N TYR A 116 26.61 -8.24 -23.84
CA TYR A 116 25.52 -7.27 -24.04
C TYR A 116 25.80 -5.92 -23.34
N ARG A 117 26.26 -5.95 -22.07
CA ARG A 117 26.64 -4.72 -21.35
C ARG A 117 27.85 -4.02 -21.97
N SER A 118 28.78 -4.77 -22.58
CA SER A 118 29.94 -4.21 -23.26
C SER A 118 29.56 -3.56 -24.60
N LEU A 119 28.63 -4.15 -25.35
CA LEU A 119 28.14 -3.60 -26.62
C LEU A 119 27.28 -2.34 -26.41
N LYS A 120 26.39 -2.34 -25.41
CA LYS A 120 25.55 -1.17 -25.09
C LYS A 120 26.33 0.04 -24.54
N ARG A 121 27.58 -0.15 -24.09
CA ARG A 121 28.45 0.95 -23.64
C ARG A 121 29.21 1.65 -24.76
N ASN A 122 29.28 1.04 -25.94
CA ASN A 122 30.01 1.54 -27.11
C ASN A 122 29.08 1.96 -28.26
N LEU A 123 27.78 2.14 -27.96
CA LEU A 123 26.72 2.68 -28.81
C LEU A 123 26.12 3.87 -28.07
#